data_AF-A0A7X6DGP6-F1
#
_entry.id   AF-A0A7X6DGP6-F1
#
_cell.length_a   1.000
_cell.length_b   1.000
_cell.length_c   1.000
_cell.angle_alpha   90.00
_cell.angle_beta   90.00
_cell.angle_gamma   90.00
#
_symmetry.space_group_name_H-M   'P 1'
#
loop_
_entity.id
_entity.type
_entity.pdbx_description
1 polymer ?
#
loop_
_entity_poly.entity_id
_entity_poly.type
_entity_poly.pdbx_seq_one_letter_code
_entity_poly.pdbx_strand_id
1 'polypeptide(L)'
;MSSLRKHLSWAWRIAAALFFASTAPAAMAAVTTVTPGSIVGTKHDFVANSTYTGTNNSKNQICIYCHAPHNNYNAAGTLLWNRAYAGAAAYTLYTSGTMNATAPQPNTVSKVCLSCHDGTTAIDAFGGAAGNAATIFAAGAKANLATDLSNDHPISILYTAGTADPDLHLTSNTATIGATAGRPISDLLYGSGATATVECSSCHDVHNSTRNTAETDKLLKITSSGSAICLACHKK
;
A
#
# COMPACT_ATOMS: atom_id res chain seq x y z
N MET A 1 -49.99 40.67 -78.96
CA MET A 1 -51.27 41.07 -78.33
C MET A 1 -51.83 39.78 -77.74
N SER A 2 -51.87 39.47 -76.45
CA SER A 2 -52.22 40.23 -75.24
C SER A 2 -51.38 39.70 -74.04
N SER A 3 -50.78 40.61 -73.25
CA SER A 3 -51.15 40.93 -71.86
C SER A 3 -50.94 39.78 -70.86
N LEU A 4 -49.80 39.66 -70.18
CA LEU A 4 -49.38 40.45 -68.99
C LEU A 4 -50.33 40.36 -67.78
N ARG A 5 -49.83 39.76 -66.67
CA ARG A 5 -50.01 40.06 -65.22
C ARG A 5 -50.31 38.79 -64.40
N LYS A 6 -49.39 38.26 -63.58
CA LYS A 6 -48.83 38.69 -62.26
C LYS A 6 -49.38 37.79 -61.14
N HIS A 7 -48.53 37.62 -60.12
CA HIS A 7 -48.74 37.09 -58.74
C HIS A 7 -48.23 35.66 -58.51
N LEU A 8 -47.05 35.50 -57.86
CA LEU A 8 -46.82 35.42 -56.40
C LEU A 8 -47.25 34.01 -55.92
N SER A 9 -46.49 33.12 -55.30
CA SER A 9 -45.25 33.03 -54.50
C SER A 9 -45.00 31.51 -54.41
N TRP A 10 -43.79 30.95 -54.33
CA TRP A 10 -42.99 30.88 -53.11
C TRP A 10 -41.83 29.95 -53.45
N ALA A 11 -40.60 30.39 -53.20
CA ALA A 11 -39.39 29.67 -53.52
C ALA A 11 -39.15 28.54 -52.50
N TRP A 12 -39.06 27.30 -52.96
CA TRP A 12 -38.39 26.23 -52.22
C TRP A 12 -37.03 25.97 -52.88
N ARG A 13 -36.01 26.65 -52.34
CA ARG A 13 -34.61 26.31 -52.61
C ARG A 13 -34.23 25.16 -51.68
N ILE A 14 -34.19 23.94 -52.20
CA ILE A 14 -33.52 22.81 -51.54
C ILE A 14 -32.03 23.06 -51.71
N ALA A 15 -31.39 23.64 -50.69
CA ALA A 15 -29.94 23.67 -50.59
C ALA A 15 -29.48 22.26 -50.20
N ALA A 16 -28.75 21.60 -51.09
CA ALA A 16 -28.04 20.37 -50.78
C ALA A 16 -26.91 20.69 -49.78
N ALA A 17 -27.16 20.46 -48.49
CA ALA A 17 -26.13 20.50 -47.47
C ALA A 17 -25.27 19.23 -47.62
N LEU A 18 -24.08 19.39 -48.18
CA LEU A 18 -23.00 18.41 -48.14
C LEU A 18 -22.60 18.19 -46.68
N PHE A 19 -23.08 17.09 -46.08
CA PHE A 19 -22.57 16.58 -44.81
C PHE A 19 -21.13 16.08 -45.03
N PHE A 20 -20.14 16.92 -44.70
CA PHE A 20 -18.78 16.45 -44.46
C PHE A 20 -18.78 15.67 -43.15
N ALA A 21 -18.75 14.34 -43.25
CA ALA A 21 -18.52 13.47 -42.10
C ALA A 21 -17.07 13.67 -41.62
N SER A 22 -16.89 14.50 -40.59
CA SER A 22 -15.62 14.62 -39.88
C SER A 22 -15.39 13.36 -39.05
N THR A 23 -14.59 12.42 -39.54
CA THR A 23 -14.10 11.30 -38.73
C THR A 23 -13.02 11.80 -37.78
N ALA A 24 -13.43 12.37 -36.64
CA ALA A 24 -12.51 12.55 -35.52
C ALA A 24 -12.23 11.17 -34.91
N PRO A 25 -10.96 10.72 -34.83
CA PRO A 25 -10.66 9.49 -34.13
C PRO A 25 -11.00 9.71 -32.64
N ALA A 26 -11.99 8.98 -32.15
CA ALA A 26 -12.26 8.89 -30.72
C ALA A 26 -11.02 8.30 -30.06
N ALA A 27 -10.24 9.13 -29.37
CA ALA A 27 -9.16 8.67 -28.51
C ALA A 27 -9.78 7.77 -27.44
N MET A 28 -9.66 6.46 -27.60
CA MET A 28 -9.98 5.51 -26.54
C MET A 28 -9.01 5.79 -25.40
N ALA A 29 -9.49 6.43 -24.33
CA ALA A 29 -8.77 6.50 -23.08
C ALA A 29 -8.45 5.07 -22.66
N ALA A 30 -7.16 4.75 -22.59
CA ALA A 30 -6.70 3.48 -22.05
C ALA A 30 -7.21 3.39 -20.60
N VAL A 31 -8.25 2.58 -20.37
CA VAL A 31 -8.65 2.18 -19.03
C VAL A 31 -7.50 1.33 -18.50
N THR A 32 -6.64 1.93 -17.68
CA THR A 32 -5.68 1.18 -16.89
C THR A 32 -6.50 0.32 -15.94
N THR A 33 -6.57 -0.98 -16.23
CA THR A 33 -7.12 -1.94 -15.28
C THR A 33 -6.21 -1.90 -14.06
N VAL A 34 -6.68 -1.27 -12.97
CA VAL A 34 -6.08 -1.46 -11.65
C VAL A 34 -6.35 -2.91 -11.29
N THR A 35 -5.37 -3.78 -11.51
CA THR A 35 -5.41 -5.13 -10.96
C THR A 35 -5.53 -4.98 -9.44
N PRO A 36 -6.59 -5.50 -8.80
CA PRO A 36 -6.66 -5.54 -7.34
C PRO A 36 -5.39 -6.21 -6.81
N GLY A 37 -4.83 -5.66 -5.74
CA GLY A 37 -3.72 -6.29 -5.06
C GLY A 37 -4.06 -7.74 -4.72
N SER A 38 -3.20 -8.68 -5.09
CA SER A 38 -3.29 -10.08 -4.69
C SER A 38 -2.07 -10.40 -3.82
N ILE A 39 -2.17 -11.46 -3.03
CA ILE A 39 -1.02 -12.00 -2.30
C ILE A 39 -0.67 -13.41 -2.78
N VAL A 40 -1.35 -13.89 -3.83
CA VAL A 40 -1.14 -15.24 -4.39
C VAL A 40 0.30 -15.40 -4.88
N GLY A 41 0.96 -16.46 -4.43
CA GLY A 41 2.36 -16.77 -4.73
C GLY A 41 3.39 -15.90 -4.01
N THR A 42 2.98 -14.99 -3.12
CA THR A 42 3.90 -14.24 -2.25
C THR A 42 4.27 -15.07 -1.01
N LYS A 43 5.22 -14.59 -0.21
CA LYS A 43 5.54 -15.19 1.09
C LYS A 43 4.36 -15.19 2.08
N HIS A 44 3.38 -14.31 1.87
CA HIS A 44 2.16 -14.20 2.67
C HIS A 44 0.99 -15.03 2.09
N ASP A 45 1.21 -15.79 1.02
CA ASP A 45 0.26 -16.81 0.55
C ASP A 45 0.34 -18.08 1.40
N PHE A 46 -0.28 -18.05 2.58
CA PHE A 46 -0.28 -19.22 3.48
C PHE A 46 -1.18 -20.37 3.00
N VAL A 47 -1.98 -20.15 1.96
CA VAL A 47 -2.82 -21.19 1.34
C VAL A 47 -1.98 -22.03 0.39
N ALA A 48 -1.17 -21.40 -0.47
CA ALA A 48 -0.34 -22.09 -1.45
C ALA A 48 1.06 -22.46 -0.91
N ASN A 49 1.51 -21.86 0.21
CA ASN A 49 2.81 -22.16 0.78
C ASN A 49 2.85 -23.56 1.42
N SER A 50 3.42 -24.53 0.70
CA SER A 50 3.55 -25.92 1.14
C SER A 50 4.46 -26.14 2.35
N THR A 51 5.25 -25.13 2.74
CA THR A 51 6.10 -25.19 3.95
C THR A 51 5.37 -24.79 5.22
N TYR A 52 4.17 -24.22 5.10
CA TYR A 52 3.34 -23.84 6.23
C TYR A 52 2.63 -25.05 6.85
N THR A 53 2.88 -25.30 8.13
CA THR A 53 2.40 -26.48 8.87
C THR A 53 1.31 -26.13 9.90
N GLY A 54 0.63 -24.98 9.71
CA GLY A 54 -0.43 -24.50 10.60
C GLY A 54 -1.63 -25.46 10.67
N THR A 55 -2.19 -25.54 11.88
CA THR A 55 -3.34 -26.39 12.19
C THR A 55 -4.66 -25.68 11.93
N ASN A 56 -4.70 -24.36 12.18
CA ASN A 56 -5.82 -23.50 11.83
C ASN A 56 -5.56 -22.90 10.43
N ASN A 57 -5.91 -23.66 9.39
CA ASN A 57 -5.76 -23.24 8.01
C ASN A 57 -7.12 -23.16 7.31
N SER A 58 -7.43 -21.98 6.74
CA SER A 58 -8.55 -21.85 5.81
C SER A 58 -7.98 -21.90 4.40
N LYS A 59 -7.86 -23.11 3.84
CA LYS A 59 -7.28 -23.33 2.49
C LYS A 59 -8.02 -22.62 1.35
N ASN A 60 -9.16 -21.98 1.62
CA ASN A 60 -9.97 -21.29 0.63
C ASN A 60 -10.09 -19.78 0.89
N GLN A 61 -9.41 -19.24 1.90
CA GLN A 61 -9.53 -17.83 2.29
C GLN A 61 -8.15 -17.23 2.55
N ILE A 62 -7.48 -16.77 1.50
CA ILE A 62 -6.10 -16.27 1.59
C ILE A 62 -5.95 -15.05 2.52
N CYS A 63 -6.99 -14.21 2.64
CA CYS A 63 -6.94 -13.00 3.46
C CYS A 63 -7.22 -13.23 4.94
N ILE A 64 -7.78 -14.38 5.35
CA ILE A 64 -8.30 -14.58 6.71
C ILE A 64 -7.21 -14.64 7.78
N TYR A 65 -5.97 -14.93 7.38
CA TYR A 65 -4.80 -14.89 8.25
C TYR A 65 -4.53 -13.50 8.82
N CYS A 66 -5.00 -12.45 8.12
CA CYS A 66 -4.81 -11.05 8.47
C CYS A 66 -6.15 -10.37 8.79
N HIS A 67 -7.17 -10.56 7.94
CA HIS A 67 -8.44 -9.83 8.01
C HIS A 67 -9.60 -10.69 8.51
N ALA A 68 -10.37 -10.17 9.45
CA ALA A 68 -11.61 -10.78 9.90
C ALA A 68 -12.76 -10.33 8.98
N PRO A 69 -13.62 -11.24 8.50
CA PRO A 69 -14.77 -10.85 7.69
C PRO A 69 -15.81 -10.07 8.50
N HIS A 70 -16.03 -10.46 9.77
CA HIS A 70 -16.88 -9.80 10.77
C HIS A 70 -16.38 -10.17 12.19
N ASN A 71 -16.73 -9.39 13.21
CA ASN A 71 -16.30 -9.51 14.62
C ASN A 71 -14.78 -9.42 14.81
N ASN A 72 -14.30 -8.21 15.11
CA ASN A 72 -12.90 -7.99 15.45
C ASN A 72 -12.53 -8.71 16.76
N TYR A 73 -11.48 -9.54 16.71
CA TYR A 73 -10.93 -10.15 17.92
C TYR A 73 -10.05 -9.18 18.73
N ASN A 74 -9.93 -7.92 18.28
CA ASN A 74 -9.05 -6.91 18.87
C ASN A 74 -9.43 -5.47 18.49
N ALA A 75 -9.21 -4.56 19.46
CA ALA A 75 -9.52 -3.13 19.41
C ALA A 75 -8.51 -2.28 18.60
N ALA A 76 -7.81 -2.88 17.64
CA ALA A 76 -6.97 -2.14 16.69
C ALA A 76 -7.89 -1.46 15.67
N GLY A 77 -8.29 -0.22 15.95
CA GLY A 77 -9.29 0.52 15.17
C GLY A 77 -9.05 0.57 13.65
N THR A 78 -10.17 0.71 12.94
CA THR A 78 -10.37 0.90 11.48
C THR A 78 -10.13 -0.29 10.54
N LEU A 79 -9.42 -1.33 10.96
CA LEU A 79 -9.25 -2.55 10.16
C LEU A 79 -9.72 -3.76 10.97
N LEU A 80 -10.63 -4.55 10.41
CA LEU A 80 -10.99 -5.84 11.00
C LEU A 80 -9.76 -6.77 10.93
N TRP A 81 -8.86 -6.68 11.91
CA TRP A 81 -7.69 -7.54 12.04
C TRP A 81 -8.11 -8.84 12.73
N ASN A 82 -7.71 -9.98 12.18
CA ASN A 82 -8.18 -11.28 12.65
C ASN A 82 -7.26 -11.94 13.68
N ARG A 83 -6.16 -11.30 14.05
CA ARG A 83 -5.16 -11.87 14.95
C ARG A 83 -5.14 -11.10 16.24
N ALA A 84 -5.18 -11.78 17.39
CA ALA A 84 -4.91 -11.11 18.64
C ALA A 84 -3.45 -10.63 18.65
N TYR A 85 -3.21 -9.38 19.07
CA TYR A 85 -1.86 -8.92 19.38
C TYR A 85 -1.65 -9.13 20.88
N ALA A 86 -0.87 -10.14 21.24
CA ALA A 86 -0.36 -10.34 22.60
C ALA A 86 1.05 -9.75 22.78
N GLY A 87 1.55 -9.05 21.76
CA GLY A 87 2.97 -8.74 21.58
C GLY A 87 3.58 -7.85 22.66
N ALA A 88 4.88 -7.63 22.52
CA ALA A 88 5.72 -7.06 23.56
C ALA A 88 5.17 -5.77 24.17
N ALA A 89 5.30 -5.64 25.49
CA ALA A 89 4.95 -4.43 26.22
C ALA A 89 5.82 -3.24 25.79
N ALA A 90 7.05 -3.51 25.35
CA ALA A 90 7.97 -2.53 24.80
C ALA A 90 8.94 -3.17 23.78
N TYR A 91 9.35 -2.38 22.80
CA TYR A 91 10.40 -2.67 21.84
C TYR A 91 11.65 -1.84 22.14
N THR A 92 12.83 -2.43 21.91
CA THR A 92 14.07 -1.67 21.77
C THR A 92 14.04 -0.97 20.43
N LEU A 93 14.19 0.35 20.40
CA LEU A 93 14.06 1.15 19.19
C LEU A 93 15.41 1.67 18.72
N TYR A 94 15.53 1.87 17.42
CA TYR A 94 16.70 2.52 16.83
C TYR A 94 16.89 3.92 17.44
N THR A 95 18.14 4.21 17.81
CA THR A 95 18.56 5.55 18.24
C THR A 95 19.89 5.88 17.59
N SER A 96 20.08 7.15 17.23
CA SER A 96 21.35 7.66 16.68
C SER A 96 21.54 9.11 17.09
N GLY A 97 22.79 9.53 17.31
CA GLY A 97 23.13 10.93 17.59
C GLY A 97 22.86 11.87 16.43
N THR A 98 22.64 11.35 15.23
CA THR A 98 22.29 12.11 14.02
C THR A 98 20.79 12.10 13.71
N MET A 99 19.95 11.63 14.64
CA MET A 99 18.51 11.57 14.44
C MET A 99 17.85 12.81 15.05
N ASN A 100 17.01 13.49 14.26
CA ASN A 100 16.24 14.65 14.72
C ASN A 100 14.93 14.26 15.42
N ALA A 101 14.39 13.08 15.12
CA ALA A 101 13.17 12.55 15.72
C ALA A 101 13.48 11.65 16.93
N THR A 102 12.49 11.50 17.82
CA THR A 102 12.48 10.46 18.84
C THR A 102 11.52 9.37 18.41
N ALA A 103 12.00 8.13 18.28
CA ALA A 103 11.16 6.99 17.95
C ALA A 103 10.21 6.65 19.11
N PRO A 104 8.87 6.72 18.95
CA PRO A 104 7.93 6.24 19.95
C PRO A 104 7.76 4.72 19.83
N GLN A 105 7.14 4.11 20.84
CA GLN A 105 6.74 2.70 20.75
C GLN A 105 5.78 2.49 19.57
N PRO A 106 5.83 1.32 18.89
CA PRO A 106 4.99 1.06 17.73
C PRO A 106 3.51 1.27 18.02
N ASN A 107 2.85 2.03 17.15
CA ASN A 107 1.42 2.26 17.20
C ASN A 107 0.64 1.09 16.58
N THR A 108 -0.69 1.24 16.51
CA THR A 108 -1.60 0.22 15.98
C THR A 108 -1.27 -0.23 14.56
N VAL A 109 -0.80 0.67 13.69
CA VAL A 109 -0.51 0.37 12.28
C VAL A 109 0.71 -0.53 12.15
N SER A 110 1.78 -0.23 12.87
CA SER A 110 2.96 -1.10 12.86
C SER A 110 2.73 -2.39 13.66
N LYS A 111 1.90 -2.35 14.71
CA LYS A 111 1.55 -3.53 15.51
C LYS A 111 0.78 -4.61 14.75
N VAL A 112 0.07 -4.30 13.67
CA VAL A 112 -0.53 -5.36 12.84
C VAL A 112 0.55 -6.24 12.19
N CYS A 113 1.63 -5.65 11.68
CA CYS A 113 2.77 -6.39 11.15
C CYS A 113 3.48 -7.17 12.26
N LEU A 114 3.71 -6.52 13.40
CA LEU A 114 4.40 -7.14 14.54
C LEU A 114 3.60 -8.28 15.16
N SER A 115 2.27 -8.34 15.01
CA SER A 115 1.45 -9.50 15.44
C SER A 115 1.78 -10.83 14.74
N CYS A 116 2.64 -10.79 13.72
CA CYS A 116 3.30 -11.97 13.15
C CYS A 116 4.82 -11.90 13.36
N HIS A 117 5.41 -10.73 13.14
CA HIS A 117 6.85 -10.55 13.01
C HIS A 117 7.59 -10.36 14.34
N ASP A 118 6.90 -10.21 15.47
CA ASP A 118 7.54 -10.07 16.78
C ASP A 118 8.06 -11.38 17.37
N GLY A 119 7.82 -12.52 16.70
CA GLY A 119 8.32 -13.83 17.11
C GLY A 119 7.59 -14.43 18.31
N THR A 120 6.44 -13.89 18.72
CA THR A 120 5.70 -14.38 19.89
C THR A 120 4.40 -15.10 19.52
N THR A 121 3.81 -14.74 18.40
CA THR A 121 2.48 -15.20 18.01
C THR A 121 2.56 -16.19 16.85
N ALA A 122 1.87 -17.34 16.97
CA ALA A 122 1.82 -18.34 15.92
C ALA A 122 1.18 -17.79 14.66
N ILE A 123 1.66 -18.17 13.47
CA ILE A 123 1.13 -17.65 12.20
C ILE A 123 -0.34 -18.08 12.00
N ASP A 124 -0.75 -19.27 12.46
CA ASP A 124 -2.16 -19.74 12.44
C ASP A 124 -3.02 -19.22 13.60
N ALA A 125 -2.51 -18.33 14.47
CA ALA A 125 -3.28 -17.71 15.55
C ALA A 125 -4.17 -16.56 15.06
N PHE A 126 -5.26 -16.89 14.39
CA PHE A 126 -6.29 -15.94 13.94
C PHE A 126 -7.71 -16.47 14.22
N GLY A 127 -8.72 -15.61 14.17
CA GLY A 127 -10.12 -15.98 14.42
C GLY A 127 -10.37 -16.44 15.86
N GLY A 128 -9.56 -15.97 16.82
CA GLY A 128 -9.61 -16.38 18.22
C GLY A 128 -8.93 -17.72 18.53
N ALA A 129 -8.34 -18.41 17.56
CA ALA A 129 -7.54 -19.59 17.81
C ALA A 129 -6.15 -19.23 18.37
N ALA A 130 -5.63 -20.05 19.28
CA ALA A 130 -4.27 -19.90 19.81
C ALA A 130 -3.17 -20.25 18.79
N GLY A 131 -3.52 -21.02 17.75
CA GLY A 131 -2.58 -21.52 16.75
C GLY A 131 -1.64 -22.62 17.25
N ASN A 132 -0.80 -23.11 16.35
CA ASN A 132 0.28 -24.06 16.59
C ASN A 132 1.59 -23.31 16.84
N ALA A 133 2.15 -23.45 18.05
CA ALA A 133 3.42 -22.83 18.43
C ALA A 133 4.59 -23.19 17.50
N ALA A 134 4.54 -24.32 16.80
CA ALA A 134 5.54 -24.69 15.79
C ALA A 134 5.56 -23.75 14.56
N THR A 135 4.53 -22.92 14.39
CA THR A 135 4.46 -21.89 13.34
C THR A 135 4.91 -20.51 13.81
N ILE A 136 5.28 -20.36 15.08
CA ILE A 136 5.98 -19.15 15.53
C ILE A 136 7.32 -19.10 14.80
N PHE A 137 7.72 -17.92 14.32
CA PHE A 137 9.01 -17.80 13.66
C PHE A 137 10.14 -18.21 14.62
N ALA A 138 11.00 -19.11 14.16
CA ALA A 138 12.20 -19.48 14.91
C ALA A 138 13.03 -18.23 15.24
N ALA A 139 13.70 -18.25 16.38
CA ALA A 139 14.63 -17.19 16.76
C ALA A 139 15.70 -17.01 15.67
N GLY A 140 15.95 -15.77 15.27
CA GLY A 140 16.92 -15.44 14.20
C GLY A 140 16.44 -15.70 12.77
N ALA A 141 15.20 -16.17 12.56
CA ALA A 141 14.62 -16.20 11.22
C ALA A 141 14.52 -14.78 10.65
N LYS A 142 14.74 -14.60 9.34
CA LYS A 142 14.69 -13.27 8.71
C LYS A 142 13.34 -12.55 8.83
N ALA A 143 12.26 -13.31 8.97
CA ALA A 143 10.92 -12.77 9.19
C ALA A 143 10.62 -12.54 10.69
N ASN A 144 11.53 -12.89 11.60
CA ASN A 144 11.39 -12.64 13.02
C ASN A 144 12.19 -11.38 13.40
N LEU A 145 11.48 -10.27 13.58
CA LEU A 145 12.05 -9.02 14.08
C LEU A 145 12.22 -9.02 15.61
N ALA A 146 11.61 -10.00 16.29
CA ALA A 146 11.58 -10.07 17.74
C ALA A 146 11.09 -8.74 18.36
N THR A 147 11.64 -8.37 19.52
CA THR A 147 11.32 -7.13 20.23
C THR A 147 12.44 -6.10 20.13
N ASP A 148 13.48 -6.38 19.34
CA ASP A 148 14.64 -5.51 19.16
C ASP A 148 14.63 -4.95 17.74
N LEU A 149 14.14 -3.73 17.61
CA LEU A 149 14.10 -2.95 16.37
C LEU A 149 15.25 -1.93 16.32
N SER A 150 16.31 -2.13 17.09
CA SER A 150 17.44 -1.19 17.16
C SER A 150 18.28 -1.13 15.88
N ASN A 151 18.09 -2.08 14.97
CA ASN A 151 18.72 -2.14 13.66
C ASN A 151 17.72 -1.88 12.50
N ASP A 152 16.47 -1.57 12.82
CA ASP A 152 15.42 -1.28 11.85
C ASP A 152 15.23 0.23 11.65
N HIS A 153 14.61 0.60 10.54
CA HIS A 153 14.19 1.98 10.33
C HIS A 153 13.11 2.35 11.37
N PRO A 154 13.19 3.52 12.04
CA PRO A 154 12.17 3.95 12.96
C PRO A 154 10.78 3.98 12.33
N ILE A 155 9.81 3.49 13.08
CA ILE A 155 8.39 3.46 12.72
C ILE A 155 7.57 4.20 13.79
N SER A 156 6.34 4.55 13.43
CA SER A 156 5.45 5.37 14.24
C SER A 156 6.00 6.77 14.57
N ILE A 157 7.05 7.21 13.87
CA ILE A 157 7.57 8.58 13.93
C ILE A 157 6.76 9.52 13.05
N LEU A 158 6.58 10.76 13.49
CA LEU A 158 6.00 11.81 12.66
C LEU A 158 6.96 12.17 11.52
N TYR A 159 6.41 12.37 10.32
CA TYR A 159 7.16 12.85 9.17
C TYR A 159 7.15 14.39 9.13
N THR A 160 8.15 15.00 9.78
CA THR A 160 8.19 16.46 10.00
C THR A 160 9.12 17.19 9.02
N ALA A 161 8.98 16.94 7.73
CA ALA A 161 9.84 17.54 6.71
C ALA A 161 9.77 19.07 6.64
N GLY A 162 10.87 19.70 6.20
CA GLY A 162 10.96 21.15 6.00
C GLY A 162 11.78 21.80 7.11
N THR A 163 11.23 22.81 7.79
CA THR A 163 11.99 23.53 8.84
C THR A 163 12.26 22.66 10.07
N ALA A 164 11.36 21.74 10.41
CA ALA A 164 11.50 20.86 11.57
C ALA A 164 12.55 19.76 11.33
N ASP A 165 12.59 19.22 10.11
CA ASP A 165 13.63 18.30 9.65
C ASP A 165 14.06 18.68 8.22
N PRO A 166 15.15 19.45 8.06
CA PRO A 166 15.63 19.91 6.76
C PRO A 166 16.21 18.79 5.91
N ASP A 167 16.55 17.65 6.50
CA ASP A 167 17.13 16.50 5.81
C ASP A 167 16.05 15.58 5.22
N LEU A 168 14.76 15.91 5.40
CA LEU A 168 13.65 15.24 4.76
C LEU A 168 13.10 16.01 3.55
N HIS A 169 12.78 15.28 2.49
CA HIS A 169 12.01 15.81 1.35
C HIS A 169 10.60 16.22 1.79
N LEU A 170 10.02 17.26 1.18
CA LEU A 170 8.63 17.63 1.47
C LEU A 170 7.70 16.51 1.00
N THR A 171 6.53 16.37 1.63
CA THR A 171 5.55 15.33 1.26
C THR A 171 5.05 15.43 -0.18
N SER A 172 5.18 16.61 -0.81
CA SER A 172 4.87 16.87 -2.22
C SER A 172 5.98 16.45 -3.20
N ASN A 173 7.19 16.18 -2.71
CA ASN A 173 8.24 15.63 -3.57
C ASN A 173 7.82 14.25 -4.06
N THR A 174 8.32 13.88 -5.24
CA THR A 174 7.88 12.66 -5.92
C THR A 174 8.98 11.61 -6.02
N ALA A 175 8.57 10.35 -6.00
CA ALA A 175 9.42 9.19 -6.20
C ALA A 175 8.74 8.19 -7.15
N THR A 176 9.48 7.16 -7.54
CA THR A 176 8.88 5.99 -8.20
C THR A 176 8.40 5.03 -7.12
N ILE A 177 7.07 4.93 -6.97
CA ILE A 177 6.40 4.11 -5.96
C ILE A 177 5.54 3.08 -6.68
N GLY A 178 5.88 1.81 -6.52
CA GLY A 178 5.29 0.75 -7.31
C GLY A 178 5.88 0.72 -8.71
N ALA A 179 5.02 0.51 -9.70
CA ALA A 179 5.33 0.67 -11.12
C ALA A 179 5.14 2.12 -11.63
N THR A 180 4.81 3.07 -10.74
CA THR A 180 4.40 4.41 -11.13
C THR A 180 5.42 5.46 -10.67
N ALA A 181 6.01 6.16 -11.65
CA ALA A 181 6.87 7.31 -11.41
C ALA A 181 6.04 8.56 -11.04
N GLY A 182 6.66 9.52 -10.35
CA GLY A 182 6.05 10.83 -10.07
C GLY A 182 4.99 10.82 -8.96
N ARG A 183 4.96 9.78 -8.12
CA ARG A 183 4.02 9.71 -6.99
C ARG A 183 4.56 10.48 -5.79
N PRO A 184 3.73 11.25 -5.07
CA PRO A 184 4.18 12.05 -3.95
C PRO A 184 4.57 11.17 -2.75
N ILE A 185 5.53 11.61 -1.93
CA ILE A 185 5.94 10.93 -0.70
C ILE A 185 4.76 10.74 0.26
N SER A 186 3.75 11.63 0.23
CA SER A 186 2.52 11.45 1.00
C SER A 186 1.83 10.10 0.77
N ASP A 187 2.02 9.46 -0.39
CA ASP A 187 1.47 8.14 -0.69
C ASP A 187 2.13 6.99 0.11
N LEU A 188 3.30 7.27 0.72
CA LEU A 188 4.01 6.33 1.59
C LEU A 188 3.57 6.50 3.04
N LEU A 189 3.07 7.66 3.45
CA LEU A 189 2.83 7.95 4.87
C LEU A 189 1.47 7.43 5.32
N TYR A 190 1.36 7.09 6.60
CA TYR A 190 0.07 6.81 7.22
C TYR A 190 -0.51 8.10 7.80
N GLY A 191 -1.78 8.38 7.53
CA GLY A 191 -2.40 9.66 7.90
C GLY A 191 -2.05 10.78 6.91
N SER A 192 -2.17 12.03 7.34
CA SER A 192 -2.01 13.19 6.46
C SER A 192 -1.56 14.44 7.21
N GLY A 193 -0.84 15.34 6.52
CA GLY A 193 -0.42 16.62 7.09
C GLY A 193 0.50 16.45 8.30
N ALA A 194 0.30 17.26 9.34
CA ALA A 194 1.15 17.29 10.52
C ALA A 194 1.08 16.02 11.40
N THR A 195 0.11 15.12 11.15
CA THR A 195 -0.04 13.85 11.86
C THR A 195 0.42 12.65 11.04
N ALA A 196 0.97 12.88 9.84
CA ALA A 196 1.44 11.81 8.98
C ALA A 196 2.65 11.10 9.63
N THR A 197 2.60 9.77 9.70
CA THR A 197 3.66 8.95 10.29
C THR A 197 4.31 8.02 9.26
N VAL A 198 5.57 7.68 9.52
CA VAL A 198 6.26 6.58 8.84
C VAL A 198 5.94 5.29 9.57
N GLU A 199 5.41 4.29 8.87
CA GLU A 199 5.05 2.97 9.41
C GLU A 199 5.71 1.85 8.59
N CYS A 200 5.58 0.59 9.03
CA CYS A 200 6.00 -0.56 8.21
C CYS A 200 5.39 -0.50 6.80
N SER A 201 4.11 -0.12 6.70
CA SER A 201 3.40 0.01 5.43
C SER A 201 3.86 1.18 4.56
N SER A 202 4.74 2.06 5.07
CA SER A 202 5.36 3.10 4.25
C SER A 202 6.35 2.55 3.25
N CYS A 203 7.04 1.46 3.61
CA CYS A 203 8.00 0.79 2.74
C CYS A 203 7.43 -0.50 2.16
N HIS A 204 6.59 -1.21 2.91
CA HIS A 204 6.05 -2.52 2.54
C HIS A 204 4.61 -2.43 2.05
N ASP A 205 4.30 -3.16 0.98
CA ASP A 205 2.94 -3.36 0.48
C ASP A 205 2.58 -4.84 0.53
N VAL A 206 1.86 -5.21 1.58
CA VAL A 206 1.42 -6.59 1.82
C VAL A 206 0.40 -7.08 0.81
N HIS A 207 -0.21 -6.20 0.03
CA HIS A 207 -1.19 -6.56 -1.01
C HIS A 207 -0.59 -6.54 -2.41
N ASN A 208 0.69 -6.21 -2.56
CA ASN A 208 1.29 -6.10 -3.87
C ASN A 208 1.80 -7.46 -4.38
N SER A 209 1.04 -8.08 -5.28
CA SER A 209 1.47 -9.23 -6.11
C SER A 209 2.07 -8.80 -7.44
N THR A 210 1.99 -7.53 -7.83
CA THR A 210 2.51 -7.13 -9.13
C THR A 210 4.04 -7.27 -9.09
N ARG A 211 4.52 -8.27 -9.84
CA ARG A 211 5.92 -8.68 -10.02
C ARG A 211 6.81 -7.59 -10.66
N ASN A 212 6.42 -6.32 -10.51
CA ASN A 212 6.96 -5.15 -11.18
C ASN A 212 7.39 -4.06 -10.19
N THR A 213 7.43 -4.33 -8.88
CA THR A 213 8.30 -3.60 -7.96
C THR A 213 9.60 -4.37 -7.72
N ALA A 214 10.68 -3.62 -7.50
CA ALA A 214 12.04 -4.11 -7.64
C ALA A 214 12.50 -5.15 -6.59
N GLU A 215 11.70 -5.51 -5.59
CA GLU A 215 11.99 -6.61 -4.66
C GLU A 215 10.71 -7.31 -4.16
N THR A 216 10.11 -8.17 -4.99
CA THR A 216 8.86 -8.90 -4.69
C THR A 216 8.93 -9.74 -3.41
N ASP A 217 10.09 -10.33 -3.09
CA ASP A 217 10.26 -11.14 -1.88
C ASP A 217 10.22 -10.34 -0.57
N LYS A 218 10.46 -9.02 -0.63
CA LYS A 218 10.47 -8.12 0.52
C LYS A 218 9.27 -7.17 0.54
N LEU A 219 8.34 -7.32 -0.41
CA LEU A 219 7.13 -6.51 -0.53
C LEU A 219 7.41 -5.01 -0.62
N LEU A 220 8.56 -4.59 -1.14
CA LEU A 220 8.92 -3.17 -1.14
C LEU A 220 8.11 -2.39 -2.18
N LYS A 221 7.66 -1.20 -1.76
CA LYS A 221 7.02 -0.19 -2.60
C LYS A 221 8.04 0.54 -3.50
N ILE A 222 9.30 0.62 -3.09
CA ILE A 222 10.39 1.31 -3.80
C ILE A 222 11.60 0.39 -3.87
N THR A 223 12.39 0.48 -4.95
CA THR A 223 13.62 -0.30 -5.10
C THR A 223 14.67 0.03 -4.04
N SER A 224 15.40 -0.99 -3.60
CA SER A 224 16.61 -0.83 -2.78
C SER A 224 17.82 -0.42 -3.62
N SER A 225 17.77 -0.59 -4.94
CA SER A 225 18.87 -0.28 -5.86
C SER A 225 19.29 1.18 -5.74
N GLY A 226 20.58 1.42 -5.54
CA GLY A 226 21.12 2.77 -5.35
C GLY A 226 20.53 3.51 -4.15
N SER A 227 20.02 2.79 -3.14
CA SER A 227 19.35 3.36 -1.96
C SER A 227 18.11 4.18 -2.30
N ALA A 228 17.44 3.92 -3.43
CA ALA A 228 16.31 4.73 -3.89
C ALA A 228 15.16 4.78 -2.85
N ILE A 229 14.94 3.71 -2.08
CA ILE A 229 13.98 3.70 -0.97
C ILE A 229 14.34 4.70 0.13
N CYS A 230 15.62 4.87 0.45
CA CYS A 230 16.07 5.84 1.45
C CYS A 230 16.00 7.26 0.89
N LEU A 231 16.47 7.43 -0.35
CA LEU A 231 16.52 8.71 -1.05
C LEU A 231 15.13 9.22 -1.46
N ALA A 232 14.10 8.37 -1.39
CA ALA A 232 12.72 8.83 -1.54
C ALA A 232 12.36 9.85 -0.45
N CYS A 233 12.82 9.65 0.78
CA CYS A 233 12.46 10.48 1.93
C CYS A 233 13.61 11.37 2.41
N HIS A 234 14.87 10.93 2.30
CA HIS A 234 16.02 11.61 2.86
C HIS A 234 16.84 12.34 1.80
N LYS A 235 17.19 13.59 2.09
CA LYS A 235 18.25 14.36 1.42
C LYS A 235 19.58 13.92 2.02
N LYS A 236 20.45 13.33 1.20
CA LYS A 236 21.78 12.83 1.59
C LYS A 236 22.84 13.55 0.80
#